data_AF-A0A318UCE9-F1
#
_entry.id   AF-A0A318UCE9-F1
#
_cell.length_a   1.000
_cell.length_b   1.000
_cell.length_c   1.000
_cell.angle_alpha   90.00
_cell.angle_beta   90.00
_cell.angle_gamma   90.00
#
_symmetry.space_group_name_H-M   'P 1'
#
loop_
_entity.id
_entity.type
_entity.pdbx_description
1 polymer ?
#
loop_
_entity_poly.entity_id
_entity_poly.type
_entity_poly.pdbx_seq_one_letter_code
_entity_poly.pdbx_strand_id
1 'polypeptide(L)'
;MISADNKLFNPLATTFSFLNLFLLIAFYIFLLISHYQIKRIWIKEKSSNFFLSKNIKIDNTFFDTFNNKLKKLIPPFIVFIVISITLFFISLSFITRFHIDISKAKITYFIYLWWAALGFAIAVFSISLLFIKKMNKVKKEFNQWKIKNSKLDGHLFEDIQTKENIDLLNKFKFSDNLDLYIIVRKRDYYLTKKYKIKNDNWKERFYKYDDKKLSEEFYYFLIFNYDDVAINMESYTLENYSYVYQNRNYIFNR
;
A
#
# COMPACT_ATOMS: atom_id res chain seq x y z
N MET A 1 -49.02 -34.49 -9.90
CA MET A 1 -48.75 -33.59 -8.76
C MET A 1 -47.23 -33.43 -8.67
N ILE A 2 -46.68 -32.39 -9.27
CA ILE A 2 -45.22 -32.14 -9.29
C ILE A 2 -44.84 -31.73 -7.86
N SER A 3 -44.03 -32.55 -7.19
CA SER A 3 -43.67 -32.33 -5.79
C SER A 3 -42.96 -30.98 -5.60
N ALA A 4 -43.36 -30.28 -4.56
CA ALA A 4 -42.87 -28.95 -4.19
C ALA A 4 -41.38 -28.95 -3.73
N ASP A 5 -40.68 -30.09 -3.78
CA ASP A 5 -39.30 -30.24 -3.33
C ASP A 5 -38.26 -29.60 -4.26
N ASN A 6 -38.63 -29.24 -5.50
CA ASN A 6 -37.72 -28.55 -6.43
C ASN A 6 -37.68 -27.02 -6.24
N LYS A 7 -38.45 -26.44 -5.29
CA LYS A 7 -38.36 -25.02 -4.94
C LYS A 7 -37.19 -24.69 -3.99
N LEU A 8 -36.32 -25.67 -3.69
CA LEU A 8 -35.24 -25.52 -2.72
C LEU A 8 -34.08 -24.64 -3.17
N PHE A 9 -33.98 -24.33 -4.46
CA PHE A 9 -33.05 -23.32 -4.97
C PHE A 9 -33.82 -22.05 -5.31
N ASN A 10 -34.05 -21.22 -4.30
CA ASN A 10 -34.52 -19.86 -4.54
C ASN A 10 -33.44 -19.15 -5.38
N PRO A 11 -33.71 -18.71 -6.62
CA PRO A 11 -32.71 -18.05 -7.46
C PRO A 11 -32.03 -16.87 -6.75
N LEU A 12 -32.73 -16.19 -5.83
CA LEU A 12 -32.17 -15.15 -4.96
C LEU A 12 -31.03 -15.63 -4.06
N ALA A 13 -31.15 -16.83 -3.48
CA ALA A 13 -30.13 -17.41 -2.62
C ALA A 13 -28.85 -17.75 -3.41
N THR A 14 -28.99 -18.35 -4.59
CA THR A 14 -27.85 -18.62 -5.49
C THR A 14 -27.19 -17.33 -5.97
N THR A 15 -27.97 -16.34 -6.41
CA THR A 15 -27.43 -15.05 -6.83
C THR A 15 -26.67 -14.35 -5.70
N PHE A 16 -27.14 -14.46 -4.46
CA PHE A 16 -26.47 -13.90 -3.30
C PHE A 16 -25.16 -14.64 -2.96
N SER A 17 -25.14 -15.97 -3.04
CA SER A 17 -23.91 -16.75 -2.86
C SER A 17 -22.84 -16.41 -3.91
N PHE A 18 -23.22 -16.21 -5.17
CA PHE A 18 -22.30 -15.75 -6.22
C PHE A 18 -21.79 -14.33 -5.97
N LEU A 19 -22.64 -13.41 -5.50
CA LEU A 19 -22.24 -12.04 -5.15
C LEU A 19 -21.21 -12.04 -4.01
N ASN A 20 -21.39 -12.87 -2.99
CA ASN A 20 -20.42 -13.03 -1.88
C ASN A 20 -19.06 -13.53 -2.39
N LEU A 21 -19.06 -14.50 -3.30
CA LEU A 21 -17.82 -15.04 -3.90
C LEU A 21 -17.11 -13.97 -4.74
N PHE A 22 -17.86 -13.18 -5.51
CA PHE A 22 -17.31 -12.07 -6.29
C PHE A 22 -16.67 -11.00 -5.39
N LEU A 23 -17.34 -10.60 -4.31
CA LEU A 23 -16.81 -9.63 -3.34
C LEU A 23 -15.52 -10.14 -2.68
N LEU A 24 -15.43 -11.45 -2.43
CA LEU A 24 -14.24 -12.09 -1.88
C LEU A 24 -13.05 -11.99 -2.85
N ILE A 25 -13.28 -12.32 -4.12
CA ILE A 25 -12.27 -12.19 -5.17
C ILE A 25 -11.84 -10.73 -5.32
N ALA A 26 -12.79 -9.79 -5.32
CA ALA A 26 -12.51 -8.36 -5.43
C ALA A 26 -11.67 -7.83 -4.26
N PHE A 27 -11.96 -8.23 -3.02
CA PHE A 27 -11.15 -7.86 -1.86
C PHE A 27 -9.73 -8.43 -1.94
N TYR A 28 -9.60 -9.70 -2.34
CA TYR A 28 -8.29 -10.34 -2.49
C TYR A 28 -7.45 -9.66 -3.58
N ILE A 29 -8.04 -9.37 -4.74
CA ILE A 29 -7.39 -8.63 -5.83
C ILE A 29 -6.98 -7.24 -5.35
N PHE A 30 -7.85 -6.54 -4.63
CA PHE A 30 -7.52 -5.22 -4.07
C PHE A 30 -6.33 -5.29 -3.11
N LEU A 31 -6.30 -6.29 -2.22
CA LEU A 31 -5.17 -6.50 -1.32
C LEU A 31 -3.89 -6.78 -2.10
N LEU A 32 -3.92 -7.61 -3.14
CA LEU A 32 -2.74 -7.89 -3.98
C LEU A 32 -2.22 -6.62 -4.67
N ILE A 33 -3.10 -5.83 -5.28
CA ILE A 33 -2.73 -4.58 -5.97
C ILE A 33 -2.18 -3.54 -4.97
N SER A 34 -2.82 -3.43 -3.81
CA SER A 34 -2.48 -2.41 -2.81
C SER A 34 -1.32 -2.85 -1.90
N HIS A 35 -1.01 -4.14 -1.83
CA HIS A 35 -0.02 -4.72 -0.92
C HIS A 35 1.31 -3.97 -1.00
N TYR A 36 1.77 -3.72 -2.22
CA TYR A 36 3.04 -3.05 -2.45
C TYR A 36 3.06 -1.62 -1.89
N GLN A 37 2.02 -0.83 -2.20
CA GLN A 37 1.92 0.56 -1.72
C GLN A 37 1.84 0.62 -0.19
N ILE A 38 1.05 -0.29 0.41
CA ILE A 38 0.87 -0.36 1.85
C ILE A 38 2.18 -0.77 2.54
N LYS A 39 2.85 -1.82 2.04
CA LYS A 39 4.11 -2.30 2.59
C LYS A 39 5.18 -1.22 2.59
N ARG A 40 5.29 -0.42 1.52
CA ARG A 40 6.23 0.71 1.48
C ARG A 40 5.92 1.78 2.52
N ILE A 41 4.66 2.18 2.67
CA ILE A 41 4.25 3.16 3.68
C ILE A 41 4.60 2.66 5.09
N TRP A 42 4.45 1.37 5.34
CA TRP A 42 4.77 0.78 6.65
C TRP A 42 6.26 0.73 6.94
N ILE A 43 7.10 0.42 5.95
CA ILE A 43 8.56 0.41 6.11
C ILE A 43 9.08 1.80 6.43
N LYS A 44 8.43 2.85 5.93
CA LYS A 44 8.78 4.25 6.20
C LYS A 44 8.19 4.82 7.49
N GLU A 45 7.54 4.01 8.31
CA GLU A 45 7.30 4.38 9.69
C GLU A 45 8.65 4.66 10.39
N LYS A 46 8.76 5.76 11.14
CA LYS A 46 9.99 6.26 11.79
C LYS A 46 11.05 6.87 10.87
N SER A 47 10.81 7.04 9.57
CA SER A 47 11.76 7.74 8.68
C SER A 47 12.11 9.13 9.20
N SER A 48 11.13 9.80 9.81
CA SER A 48 11.27 11.12 10.42
C SER A 48 12.44 11.23 11.40
N ASN A 49 12.68 10.20 12.22
CA ASN A 49 13.75 10.21 13.23
C ASN A 49 15.13 10.36 12.59
N PHE A 50 15.36 9.71 11.45
CA PHE A 50 16.65 9.76 10.75
C PHE A 50 16.95 11.17 10.24
N PHE A 51 16.00 11.79 9.52
CA PHE A 51 16.18 13.13 8.98
C PHE A 51 16.35 14.17 10.08
N LEU A 52 15.50 14.11 11.11
CA LEU A 52 15.58 15.02 12.24
C LEU A 52 16.90 14.85 13.03
N SER A 53 17.40 13.62 13.19
CA SER A 53 18.69 13.39 13.86
C SER A 53 19.89 13.91 13.09
N LYS A 54 19.79 14.01 11.76
CA LYS A 54 20.84 14.54 10.88
C LYS A 54 20.71 16.04 10.62
N ASN A 55 19.72 16.70 11.23
CA ASN A 55 19.38 18.10 10.96
C ASN A 55 19.10 18.39 9.47
N ILE A 56 18.43 17.46 8.80
CA ILE A 56 18.08 17.57 7.37
C ILE A 56 16.60 17.93 7.24
N LYS A 57 16.35 19.01 6.51
CA LYS A 57 15.03 19.53 6.19
C LYS A 57 14.54 18.99 4.84
N ILE A 58 13.26 18.71 4.75
CA ILE A 58 12.59 18.24 3.55
C ILE A 58 11.59 19.30 3.09
N ASP A 59 11.49 19.50 1.78
CA ASP A 59 10.53 20.41 1.19
C ASP A 59 9.07 20.02 1.49
N ASN A 60 8.19 21.01 1.60
CA ASN A 60 6.78 20.78 1.93
C ASN A 60 6.03 19.96 0.89
N THR A 61 6.43 20.02 -0.38
CA THR A 61 5.83 19.24 -1.48
C THR A 61 5.90 17.73 -1.25
N PHE A 62 6.93 17.25 -0.53
CA PHE A 62 7.02 15.85 -0.11
C PHE A 62 5.85 15.44 0.77
N PHE A 63 5.57 16.21 1.83
CA PHE A 63 4.51 15.92 2.78
C PHE A 63 3.13 16.00 2.12
N ASP A 64 2.95 16.94 1.21
CA ASP A 64 1.69 17.11 0.49
C ASP A 64 1.47 15.96 -0.50
N THR A 65 2.52 15.55 -1.22
CA THR A 65 2.48 14.37 -2.09
C THR A 65 2.20 13.09 -1.30
N PHE A 66 2.86 12.90 -0.16
CA PHE A 66 2.60 11.77 0.74
C PHE A 66 1.14 11.73 1.22
N ASN A 67 0.64 12.86 1.73
CA ASN A 67 -0.72 12.96 2.25
C ASN A 67 -1.78 12.71 1.16
N ASN A 68 -1.54 13.20 -0.06
CA ASN A 68 -2.42 12.95 -1.20
C ASN A 68 -2.46 11.47 -1.58
N LYS A 69 -1.30 10.78 -1.60
CA LYS A 69 -1.25 9.34 -1.88
C LYS A 69 -1.92 8.52 -0.78
N LEU A 70 -1.68 8.86 0.49
CA LEU A 70 -2.32 8.19 1.62
C LEU A 70 -3.85 8.39 1.62
N LYS A 71 -4.34 9.58 1.30
CA LYS A 71 -5.78 9.89 1.21
C LYS A 71 -6.49 9.03 0.15
N LYS A 72 -5.82 8.66 -0.94
CA LYS A 72 -6.38 7.78 -1.98
C LYS A 72 -6.48 6.31 -1.56
N LEU A 73 -5.67 5.88 -0.58
CA LEU A 73 -5.62 4.49 -0.13
C LEU A 73 -6.69 4.13 0.91
N ILE A 74 -7.18 5.10 1.68
CA ILE A 74 -8.14 4.87 2.78
C ILE A 74 -9.57 4.52 2.29
N PRO A 75 -10.17 5.22 1.29
CA PRO A 75 -11.56 5.01 0.91
C PRO A 75 -11.92 3.56 0.54
N PRO A 76 -11.10 2.80 -0.21
CA PRO A 76 -11.40 1.40 -0.49
C PRO A 76 -11.58 0.54 0.77
N PHE A 77 -10.75 0.75 1.81
CA PHE A 77 -10.91 0.01 3.07
C PHE A 77 -12.21 0.36 3.80
N ILE A 78 -12.66 1.61 3.72
CA ILE A 78 -13.96 2.01 4.28
C ILE A 78 -15.09 1.30 3.52
N VAL A 79 -15.02 1.25 2.19
CA VAL A 79 -15.99 0.51 1.37
C VAL A 79 -16.04 -0.97 1.76
N PHE A 80 -14.88 -1.61 1.94
CA PHE A 80 -14.83 -3.00 2.39
C PHE A 80 -15.41 -3.20 3.80
N ILE A 81 -15.21 -2.25 4.73
CA ILE A 81 -15.86 -2.30 6.04
C ILE A 81 -17.38 -2.27 5.91
N VAL A 82 -17.92 -1.32 5.14
CA VAL A 82 -19.38 -1.19 4.94
C VAL A 82 -19.95 -2.48 4.34
N ILE A 83 -19.34 -2.99 3.27
CA ILE A 83 -19.74 -4.25 2.63
C ILE A 83 -19.68 -5.41 3.62
N SER A 84 -18.63 -5.50 4.45
CA SER A 84 -18.46 -6.57 5.43
C SER A 84 -19.55 -6.54 6.50
N ILE A 85 -19.93 -5.37 6.98
CA ILE A 85 -21.02 -5.22 7.96
C ILE A 85 -22.34 -5.71 7.34
N THR A 86 -22.64 -5.30 6.11
CA THR A 86 -23.86 -5.76 5.40
C THR A 86 -23.85 -7.27 5.21
N LEU A 87 -22.72 -7.84 4.77
CA LEU A 87 -22.57 -9.28 4.52
C LEU A 87 -22.67 -10.08 5.82
N PHE A 88 -22.16 -9.55 6.94
CA PHE A 88 -22.31 -10.15 8.26
C PHE A 88 -23.78 -10.28 8.65
N PHE A 89 -24.55 -9.20 8.59
CA PHE A 89 -25.97 -9.22 9.00
C PHE A 89 -26.80 -10.14 8.12
N ILE A 90 -26.59 -10.10 6.79
CA ILE A 90 -27.33 -10.97 5.89
C ILE A 90 -26.97 -12.44 6.15
N SER A 91 -25.68 -12.76 6.28
CA SER A 91 -25.25 -14.14 6.55
C SER A 91 -25.81 -14.66 7.88
N LEU A 92 -25.81 -13.83 8.92
CA LEU A 92 -26.37 -14.18 10.22
C LEU A 92 -27.87 -14.48 10.13
N SER A 93 -28.65 -13.63 9.44
CA SER A 93 -30.09 -13.85 9.25
C SER A 93 -30.43 -15.13 8.47
N PHE A 94 -29.59 -15.50 7.50
CA PHE A 94 -29.77 -16.76 6.77
C PHE A 94 -29.40 -17.98 7.63
N ILE A 95 -28.28 -17.93 8.35
CA ILE A 95 -27.87 -19.02 9.24
C ILE A 95 -28.98 -19.29 10.27
N THR A 96 -29.49 -18.27 10.95
CA THR A 96 -30.52 -18.45 11.98
C THR A 96 -31.83 -19.00 11.41
N ARG A 97 -32.22 -18.60 10.20
CA ARG A 97 -33.45 -19.06 9.55
C ARG A 97 -33.38 -20.53 9.09
N PHE A 98 -32.22 -21.00 8.64
CA PHE A 98 -32.06 -22.36 8.10
C PHE A 98 -31.50 -23.37 9.11
N HIS A 99 -31.01 -22.93 10.28
CA HIS A 99 -30.55 -23.83 11.35
C HIS A 99 -31.65 -24.74 11.91
N ILE A 100 -32.92 -24.43 11.66
CA ILE A 100 -34.09 -25.18 12.14
C ILE A 100 -34.33 -26.47 11.32
N ASP A 101 -33.71 -26.64 10.14
CA ASP A 101 -34.09 -27.69 9.18
C ASP A 101 -32.87 -28.47 8.60
N ILE A 102 -31.90 -28.82 9.45
CA ILE A 102 -30.58 -29.38 9.08
C ILE A 102 -30.65 -30.83 8.52
N SER A 103 -31.82 -31.48 8.56
CA SER A 103 -31.97 -32.92 8.26
C SER A 103 -31.69 -33.32 6.79
N LYS A 104 -31.63 -32.37 5.84
CA LYS A 104 -31.37 -32.64 4.41
C LYS A 104 -29.94 -32.28 3.99
N ALA A 105 -29.17 -33.24 3.47
CA ALA A 105 -27.77 -33.07 3.06
C ALA A 105 -27.49 -31.89 2.11
N LYS A 106 -28.42 -31.54 1.20
CA LYS A 106 -28.30 -30.36 0.31
C LYS A 106 -28.43 -29.02 1.06
N ILE A 107 -29.22 -28.97 2.12
CA ILE A 107 -29.38 -27.80 3.00
C ILE A 107 -28.10 -27.59 3.81
N THR A 108 -27.44 -28.69 4.22
CA THR A 108 -26.20 -28.64 5.01
C THR A 108 -25.06 -27.93 4.26
N TYR A 109 -24.80 -28.27 2.99
CA TYR A 109 -23.78 -27.58 2.18
C TYR A 109 -24.09 -26.11 1.95
N PHE A 110 -25.37 -25.77 1.76
CA PHE A 110 -25.81 -24.38 1.60
C PHE A 110 -25.57 -23.56 2.87
N ILE A 111 -25.87 -24.10 4.06
CA ILE A 111 -25.61 -23.45 5.35
C ILE A 111 -24.10 -23.22 5.57
N TYR A 112 -23.24 -24.17 5.19
CA TYR A 112 -21.78 -24.00 5.32
C TYR A 112 -21.23 -22.84 4.48
N LEU A 113 -21.81 -22.57 3.30
CA LEU A 113 -21.43 -21.40 2.49
C LEU A 113 -21.71 -20.08 3.22
N TRP A 114 -22.82 -20.00 3.97
CA TRP A 114 -23.14 -18.81 4.76
C TRP A 114 -22.26 -18.64 5.99
N TRP A 115 -21.88 -19.74 6.64
CA TRP A 115 -20.86 -19.70 7.70
C TRP A 115 -19.50 -19.23 7.17
N ALA A 116 -19.10 -19.70 5.99
CA ALA A 116 -17.88 -19.23 5.33
C ALA A 116 -17.96 -17.73 4.99
N ALA A 117 -19.11 -17.28 4.48
CA ALA A 117 -19.36 -15.86 4.19
C ALA A 117 -19.29 -15.00 5.46
N LEU A 118 -19.87 -15.46 6.57
CA LEU A 118 -19.79 -14.80 7.88
C LEU A 118 -18.34 -14.69 8.38
N GLY A 119 -17.59 -15.79 8.36
CA GLY A 119 -16.17 -15.79 8.75
C GLY A 119 -15.33 -14.85 7.89
N PHE A 120 -15.61 -14.80 6.58
CA PHE A 120 -14.96 -13.87 5.67
C PHE A 120 -15.31 -12.41 5.98
N ALA A 121 -16.58 -12.09 6.23
CA ALA A 121 -17.00 -10.74 6.61
C ALA A 121 -16.21 -10.22 7.82
N ILE A 122 -16.06 -11.06 8.84
CA ILE A 122 -15.30 -10.75 10.05
C ILE A 122 -13.83 -10.52 9.68
N ALA A 123 -13.23 -11.40 8.87
CA ALA A 123 -11.84 -11.26 8.45
C ALA A 123 -11.58 -9.96 7.66
N VAL A 124 -12.41 -9.65 6.65
CA VAL A 124 -12.31 -8.42 5.85
C VAL A 124 -12.47 -7.18 6.73
N PHE A 125 -13.45 -7.20 7.63
CA PHE A 125 -13.66 -6.12 8.59
C PHE A 125 -12.42 -5.90 9.46
N SER A 126 -11.91 -6.96 10.11
CA SER A 126 -10.74 -6.88 10.98
C SER A 126 -9.50 -6.43 10.23
N ILE A 127 -9.22 -7.00 9.05
CA ILE A 127 -8.07 -6.64 8.22
C ILE A 127 -8.16 -5.17 7.78
N SER A 128 -9.32 -4.73 7.30
CA SER A 128 -9.53 -3.35 6.87
C SER A 128 -9.36 -2.35 8.01
N LEU A 129 -9.90 -2.68 9.20
CA LEU A 129 -9.73 -1.85 10.39
C LEU A 129 -8.26 -1.75 10.83
N LEU A 130 -7.53 -2.86 10.79
CA LEU A 130 -6.08 -2.89 11.07
C LEU A 130 -5.31 -1.99 10.11
N PHE A 131 -5.61 -2.07 8.80
CA PHE A 131 -4.98 -1.21 7.79
C PHE A 131 -5.27 0.27 8.03
N ILE A 132 -6.54 0.64 8.25
CA ILE A 132 -6.92 2.04 8.54
C ILE A 132 -6.21 2.55 9.80
N LYS A 133 -6.21 1.77 10.89
CA LYS A 133 -5.53 2.15 12.14
C LYS A 133 -4.04 2.39 11.90
N LYS A 134 -3.38 1.52 11.15
CA LYS A 134 -1.95 1.64 10.83
C LYS A 134 -1.67 2.84 9.93
N MET A 135 -2.48 3.08 8.89
CA MET A 135 -2.35 4.26 8.02
C MET A 135 -2.53 5.56 8.80
N ASN A 136 -3.50 5.63 9.71
CA ASN A 136 -3.71 6.79 10.57
C ASN A 136 -2.53 7.04 11.52
N LYS A 137 -1.88 5.97 12.01
CA LYS A 137 -0.66 6.10 12.81
C LYS A 137 0.47 6.75 12.00
N VAL A 138 0.74 6.25 10.79
CA VAL A 138 1.77 6.82 9.90
C VAL A 138 1.43 8.26 9.53
N LYS A 139 0.16 8.56 9.22
CA LYS A 139 -0.30 9.93 8.94
C LYS A 139 0.03 10.89 10.08
N LYS A 140 -0.25 10.50 11.32
CA LYS A 140 0.06 11.31 12.50
C LYS A 140 1.56 11.56 12.61
N GLU A 141 2.37 10.54 12.39
CA GLU A 141 3.83 10.66 12.43
C GLU A 141 4.35 11.64 11.37
N PHE A 142 3.89 11.52 10.12
CA PHE A 142 4.31 12.42 9.03
C PHE A 142 3.83 13.86 9.25
N ASN A 143 2.65 14.06 9.83
CA ASN A 143 2.19 15.40 10.21
C ASN A 143 3.04 16.00 11.33
N GLN A 144 3.40 15.21 12.34
CA GLN A 144 4.33 15.65 13.38
C GLN A 144 5.70 15.97 12.80
N TRP A 145 6.16 15.16 11.84
CA TRP A 145 7.39 15.41 11.12
C TRP A 145 7.32 16.73 10.35
N LYS A 146 6.25 17.02 9.60
CA LYS A 146 6.05 18.30 8.90
C LYS A 146 6.20 19.51 9.86
N ILE A 147 5.61 19.42 11.06
CA ILE A 147 5.69 20.49 12.08
C ILE A 147 7.11 20.65 12.64
N LYS A 148 7.81 19.53 12.91
CA LYS A 148 9.21 19.59 13.38
C LYS A 148 10.13 20.11 12.28
N ASN A 149 9.93 19.66 11.05
CA ASN A 149 10.67 20.05 9.86
C ASN A 149 10.55 21.55 9.57
N SER A 150 9.38 22.16 9.75
CA SER A 150 9.20 23.60 9.55
C SER A 150 9.96 24.45 10.57
N LYS A 151 10.25 23.90 11.77
CA LYS A 151 10.98 24.56 12.86
C LYS A 151 12.46 24.21 12.87
N LEU A 152 12.90 23.31 11.99
CA LEU A 152 14.27 22.83 11.94
C LEU A 152 15.16 23.90 11.30
N ASP A 153 16.23 24.27 12.00
CA ASP A 153 17.31 25.10 11.47
C ASP A 153 18.39 24.16 10.90
N GLY A 154 18.12 23.64 9.71
CA GLY A 154 18.92 22.61 9.06
C GLY A 154 18.92 22.76 7.54
N HIS A 155 19.82 22.02 6.87
CA HIS A 155 19.98 22.09 5.41
C HIS A 155 18.84 21.37 4.71
N LEU A 156 18.34 21.95 3.60
CA LEU A 156 17.39 21.27 2.74
C LEU A 156 18.04 20.05 2.09
N PHE A 157 17.27 18.99 1.86
CA PHE A 157 17.75 17.75 1.23
C PHE A 157 18.43 18.02 -0.12
N GLU A 158 17.88 18.91 -0.93
CA GLU A 158 18.42 19.35 -2.21
C GLU A 158 19.71 20.17 -2.11
N ASP A 159 20.05 20.68 -0.91
CA ASP A 159 21.22 21.53 -0.66
C ASP A 159 22.32 20.79 0.14
N ILE A 160 22.11 19.51 0.45
CA ILE A 160 23.13 18.70 1.12
C ILE A 160 24.40 18.70 0.26
N GLN A 161 25.56 18.89 0.88
CA GLN A 161 26.84 18.75 0.19
C GLN A 161 27.06 17.28 -0.17
N THR A 162 27.14 17.01 -1.47
CA THR A 162 27.26 15.64 -2.00
C THR A 162 28.64 15.41 -2.59
N LYS A 163 29.14 14.18 -2.49
CA LYS A 163 30.23 13.71 -3.36
C LYS A 163 29.60 13.27 -4.67
N GLU A 164 30.26 13.55 -5.79
CA GLU A 164 29.79 13.09 -7.09
C GLU A 164 29.59 11.57 -7.08
N ASN A 165 28.39 11.13 -7.40
CA ASN A 165 28.05 9.72 -7.54
C ASN A 165 27.53 9.47 -8.95
N ILE A 166 28.46 9.54 -9.90
CA ILE A 166 28.18 9.37 -11.34
C ILE A 166 27.63 7.97 -11.61
N ASP A 167 28.06 6.95 -10.89
CA ASP A 167 27.55 5.59 -11.04
C ASP A 167 26.04 5.50 -10.73
N LEU A 168 25.60 6.02 -9.58
CA LEU A 168 24.18 6.06 -9.25
C LEU A 168 23.41 6.93 -10.25
N LEU A 169 23.94 8.11 -10.61
CA LEU A 169 23.30 8.98 -11.59
C LEU A 169 23.12 8.27 -12.95
N ASN A 170 24.13 7.53 -13.41
CA ASN A 170 24.09 6.74 -14.64
C ASN A 170 23.10 5.56 -14.53
N LYS A 171 23.02 4.90 -13.37
CA LYS A 171 21.98 3.89 -13.09
C LYS A 171 20.58 4.45 -13.25
N PHE A 172 20.34 5.70 -12.85
CA PHE A 172 19.07 6.39 -13.12
C PHE A 172 18.95 6.82 -14.59
N LYS A 173 20.01 7.36 -15.19
CA LYS A 173 19.98 7.93 -16.54
C LYS A 173 19.80 6.89 -17.63
N PHE A 174 20.49 5.76 -17.57
CA PHE A 174 20.52 4.78 -18.64
C PHE A 174 19.63 3.56 -18.40
N SER A 175 19.03 3.45 -17.21
CA SER A 175 18.15 2.33 -16.93
C SER A 175 16.71 2.61 -17.35
N ASP A 176 16.20 1.75 -18.22
CA ASP A 176 14.77 1.61 -18.51
C ASP A 176 14.03 0.95 -17.33
N ASN A 177 14.70 0.03 -16.63
CA ASN A 177 14.16 -0.77 -15.53
C ASN A 177 15.01 -0.62 -14.26
N LEU A 178 14.53 0.14 -13.27
CA LEU A 178 15.22 0.23 -11.98
C LEU A 178 14.91 -1.00 -11.14
N ASP A 179 15.90 -1.88 -10.95
CA ASP A 179 15.78 -3.02 -10.06
C ASP A 179 15.89 -2.55 -8.60
N LEU A 180 14.74 -2.24 -8.01
CA LEU A 180 14.64 -1.82 -6.62
C LEU A 180 14.45 -3.04 -5.71
N TYR A 181 15.12 -3.08 -4.56
CA TYR A 181 14.98 -4.17 -3.59
C TYR A 181 14.68 -3.62 -2.21
N ILE A 182 13.52 -3.98 -1.65
CA ILE A 182 13.23 -3.67 -0.24
C ILE A 182 14.11 -4.54 0.63
N ILE A 183 14.89 -3.90 1.50
CA ILE A 183 15.72 -4.53 2.50
C ILE A 183 14.90 -4.66 3.78
N VAL A 184 14.48 -5.88 4.12
CA VAL A 184 13.83 -6.16 5.41
C VAL A 184 14.87 -6.74 6.35
N ARG A 185 15.31 -5.93 7.30
CA ARG A 185 16.17 -6.37 8.41
C ARG A 185 15.29 -7.03 9.46
N LYS A 186 15.46 -8.33 9.69
CA LYS A 186 14.78 -9.03 10.79
C LYS A 186 15.44 -8.70 12.12
N ARG A 187 14.75 -9.00 13.23
CA ARG A 187 15.20 -8.75 14.62
C ARG A 187 16.59 -9.34 14.89
N ASP A 188 16.92 -10.44 14.22
CA ASP A 188 18.29 -10.96 14.13
C ASP A 188 18.97 -10.37 12.89
N TYR A 189 19.95 -9.48 13.12
CA TYR A 189 20.68 -8.73 12.09
C TYR A 189 21.29 -9.61 10.97
N TYR A 190 21.46 -10.90 11.22
CA TYR A 190 22.00 -11.88 10.27
C TYR A 190 21.01 -12.29 9.16
N LEU A 191 19.70 -12.02 9.30
CA LEU A 191 18.69 -12.38 8.30
C LEU A 191 18.13 -11.14 7.61
N THR A 192 18.91 -10.58 6.69
CA THR A 192 18.45 -9.54 5.77
C THR A 192 17.76 -10.20 4.56
N LYS A 193 16.44 -10.03 4.43
CA LYS A 193 15.71 -10.47 3.21
C LYS A 193 15.56 -9.29 2.25
N LYS A 194 15.99 -9.47 1.00
CA LYS A 194 15.77 -8.53 -0.10
C LYS A 194 14.56 -8.97 -0.93
N TYR A 195 13.57 -8.10 -1.09
CA TYR A 195 12.42 -8.35 -1.95
C TYR A 195 12.49 -7.48 -3.19
N LYS A 196 12.60 -8.09 -4.37
CA LYS A 196 12.59 -7.36 -5.63
C LYS A 196 11.26 -6.65 -5.80
N ILE A 197 11.34 -5.35 -6.04
CA ILE A 197 10.28 -4.50 -6.52
C ILE A 197 10.49 -4.42 -8.02
N LYS A 198 9.53 -4.95 -8.77
CA LYS A 198 9.52 -4.76 -10.20
C LYS A 198 9.12 -3.31 -10.50
N ASN A 199 10.06 -2.53 -11.05
CA ASN A 199 9.84 -1.14 -11.42
C ASN A 199 10.18 -0.93 -12.90
N ASP A 200 9.57 -1.76 -13.75
CA ASP A 200 9.74 -1.66 -15.19
C ASP A 200 9.25 -0.32 -15.72
N ASN A 201 9.93 0.19 -16.74
CA ASN A 201 9.69 1.47 -17.40
C ASN A 201 9.45 2.61 -16.40
N TRP A 202 10.28 2.68 -15.36
CA TRP A 202 10.00 3.56 -14.23
C TRP A 202 9.90 5.03 -14.64
N LYS A 203 10.66 5.45 -15.66
CA LYS A 203 10.65 6.82 -16.21
C LYS A 203 9.35 7.22 -16.87
N GLU A 204 8.66 6.29 -17.54
CA GLU A 204 7.36 6.56 -18.19
C GLU A 204 6.33 7.09 -17.19
N ARG A 205 6.44 6.68 -15.92
CA ARG A 205 5.56 7.15 -14.84
C ARG A 205 5.74 8.63 -14.52
N PHE A 206 6.87 9.21 -14.88
CA PHE A 206 7.19 10.62 -14.68
C PHE A 206 6.96 11.44 -15.95
N TYR A 207 7.19 10.87 -17.14
CA TYR A 207 7.04 11.60 -18.41
C TYR A 207 5.63 12.11 -18.71
N LYS A 208 4.61 11.51 -18.08
CA LYS A 208 3.22 11.99 -18.15
C LYS A 208 2.95 13.30 -17.40
N TYR A 209 3.91 13.81 -16.63
CA TYR A 209 3.78 15.03 -15.85
C TYR A 209 4.50 16.22 -16.50
N ASP A 210 4.01 17.43 -16.19
CA ASP A 210 4.75 18.67 -16.42
C ASP A 210 6.02 18.73 -15.55
N ASP A 211 6.92 19.67 -15.82
CA ASP A 211 8.24 19.70 -15.18
C ASP A 211 8.17 19.95 -13.67
N LYS A 212 7.18 20.73 -13.22
CA LYS A 212 6.95 20.97 -11.81
C LYS A 212 6.52 19.69 -11.12
N LYS A 213 5.50 19.01 -11.65
CA LYS A 213 4.94 17.81 -11.04
C LYS A 213 5.89 16.62 -11.14
N LEU A 214 6.67 16.55 -12.22
CA LEU A 214 7.78 15.62 -12.35
C LEU A 214 8.79 15.81 -11.23
N SER A 215 9.23 17.05 -10.98
CA SER A 215 10.21 17.35 -9.92
C SER A 215 9.67 16.96 -8.53
N GLU A 216 8.42 17.29 -8.22
CA GLU A 216 7.77 16.91 -6.94
C GLU A 216 7.66 15.38 -6.76
N GLU A 217 7.20 14.67 -7.79
CA GLU A 217 7.05 13.21 -7.72
C GLU A 217 8.41 12.51 -7.67
N PHE A 218 9.43 13.06 -8.35
CA PHE A 218 10.79 12.52 -8.31
C PHE A 218 11.45 12.77 -6.95
N TYR A 219 11.28 13.97 -6.38
CA TYR A 219 11.71 14.27 -5.02
C TYR A 219 11.09 13.29 -4.01
N TYR A 220 9.76 13.09 -4.10
CA TYR A 220 9.06 12.09 -3.31
C TYR A 220 9.63 10.68 -3.55
N PHE A 221 9.90 10.30 -4.80
CA PHE A 221 10.47 8.99 -5.11
C PHE A 221 11.83 8.77 -4.43
N LEU A 222 12.74 9.73 -4.48
CA LEU A 222 14.08 9.58 -3.89
C LEU A 222 14.02 9.48 -2.36
N ILE A 223 13.32 10.43 -1.72
CA ILE A 223 13.15 10.47 -0.26
C ILE A 223 12.34 9.29 0.27
N PHE A 224 11.46 8.72 -0.53
CA PHE A 224 10.68 7.56 -0.11
C PHE A 224 11.43 6.23 -0.30
N ASN A 225 12.57 6.21 -1.00
CA ASN A 225 13.36 5.00 -1.27
C ASN A 225 14.74 4.98 -0.59
N TYR A 226 15.17 6.01 0.14
CA TYR A 226 16.48 5.97 0.83
C TYR A 226 16.60 4.84 1.89
N ASP A 227 17.82 4.36 2.16
CA ASP A 227 18.25 3.40 3.21
C ASP A 227 17.66 1.97 3.16
N ASP A 228 16.34 1.83 3.07
CA ASP A 228 15.65 0.52 3.08
C ASP A 228 15.38 -0.04 1.68
N VAL A 229 15.82 0.68 0.63
CA VAL A 229 15.72 0.22 -0.75
C VAL A 229 17.11 0.25 -1.38
N ALA A 230 17.55 -0.92 -1.83
CA ALA A 230 18.71 -1.03 -2.68
C ALA A 230 18.32 -0.82 -4.15
N ILE A 231 19.18 -0.16 -4.92
CA ILE A 231 19.06 -0.02 -6.37
C ILE A 231 20.13 -0.93 -6.98
N ASN A 232 19.71 -1.86 -7.84
CA ASN A 232 20.58 -2.87 -8.45
C ASN A 232 21.43 -3.60 -7.39
N MET A 233 20.80 -4.03 -6.30
CA MET A 233 21.40 -4.72 -5.14
C MET A 233 22.32 -3.91 -4.22
N GLU A 234 22.59 -2.63 -4.54
CA GLU A 234 23.41 -1.72 -3.74
C GLU A 234 22.57 -0.72 -2.93
N SER A 235 23.01 -0.43 -1.70
CA SER A 235 22.39 0.59 -0.84
C SER A 235 23.11 1.93 -1.01
N TYR A 236 22.34 3.01 -1.07
CA TYR A 236 22.87 4.37 -1.22
C TYR A 236 22.49 5.25 -0.05
N THR A 237 23.37 6.17 0.31
CA THR A 237 23.15 7.15 1.36
C THR A 237 22.22 8.27 0.88
N LEU A 238 21.76 9.10 1.81
CA LEU A 238 20.86 10.21 1.49
C LEU A 238 21.56 11.27 0.62
N GLU A 239 22.86 11.48 0.85
CA GLU A 239 23.72 12.37 0.08
C GLU A 239 23.78 11.92 -1.39
N ASN A 240 23.87 10.61 -1.66
CA ASN A 240 23.82 10.09 -3.04
C ASN A 240 22.48 10.40 -3.71
N TYR A 241 21.37 10.25 -2.99
CA TYR A 241 20.04 10.56 -3.52
C TYR A 241 19.84 12.07 -3.73
N SER A 242 20.43 12.91 -2.89
CA SER A 242 20.45 14.36 -3.08
C SER A 242 21.19 14.74 -4.38
N TYR A 243 22.35 14.12 -4.65
CA TYR A 243 23.11 14.35 -5.88
C TYR A 243 22.28 13.99 -7.13
N VAL A 244 21.56 12.87 -7.08
CA VAL A 244 20.64 12.45 -8.15
C VAL A 244 19.53 13.49 -8.37
N TYR A 245 18.98 14.08 -7.29
CA TYR A 245 17.95 15.12 -7.40
C TYR A 245 18.49 16.43 -8.01
N GLN A 246 19.67 16.86 -7.56
CA GLN A 246 20.38 18.04 -8.08
C GLN A 246 20.62 17.90 -9.60
N ASN A 247 20.91 16.69 -10.07
CA ASN A 247 21.21 16.38 -11.46
C ASN A 247 20.03 15.77 -12.24
N ARG A 248 18.79 15.95 -11.77
CA ARG A 248 17.60 15.30 -12.36
C ARG A 248 17.38 15.59 -13.85
N ASN A 249 17.78 16.76 -14.34
CA ASN A 249 17.62 17.12 -15.75
C ASN A 249 18.41 16.19 -16.67
N TYR A 250 19.57 15.71 -16.23
CA TYR A 250 20.36 14.70 -16.95
C TYR A 250 19.66 13.34 -17.07
N ILE A 251 18.70 13.05 -16.19
CA ILE A 251 17.97 11.78 -16.15
C ILE A 251 16.76 11.83 -17.08
N PHE A 252 16.03 12.94 -17.08
CA PHE A 252 14.80 13.12 -17.83
C PHE A 252 15.00 13.77 -19.20
N ASN A 253 16.20 14.27 -19.50
CA ASN A 253 16.55 14.91 -20.77
C ASN A 253 15.58 16.05 -21.14
N ARG A 254 15.28 16.89 -20.16
CA ARG A 254 14.46 18.10 -20.25
C ARG A 254 15.26 19.29 -19.72
#